data_AF-H1Q492-F1
#
_entry.id   AF-H1Q492-F1
#
_cell.length_a   1.000
_cell.length_b   1.000
_cell.length_c   1.000
_cell.angle_alpha   90.00
_cell.angle_beta   90.00
_cell.angle_gamma   90.00
#
_symmetry.space_group_name_H-M   'P 1'
#
loop_
_entity.id
_entity.type
_entity.pdbx_description
1 polymer ?
#
loop_
_entity_poly.entity_id
_entity_poly.type
_entity_poly.pdbx_seq_one_letter_code
_entity_poly.pdbx_strand_id
1 'polypeptide(L)'
;MKNFVEELRWRGMLAQIMPGTEELLEKEMVSAYLGTDPTADSLHIGHLCGIMMLQHLQRCGHKPYLLVGGATGMIGDPSGKSQERNLLDTETLYHNQEAIKQQVAKFLDFDSNEPNKAEMVNNYDWMRDFSFLDFARKVGKHITVNYMMAKDSVKRRLNGEASDGLSFTEFTYQLLQGYDFLYLYQNNQIKLQLGGNDQWGNMTTGTELIRRTLGQEANAYCLTCPLITKADGKKFGKTESGNIWLDPKRTTPYAFYQFWLNVTDDDAEKYIKIFTSLNKETIDNLIQEHRNDPGQRTLQRRLAQEVTRMVHSQADLDMAIAASNILFGKSTKENLLQLDQQTFADVFKDVPHYHVSRDSIIGQPAVDALNQEGMQIFPSKSEMRKMVKGGGVSLNKEKLQAFDQAITETDLIDDKYILIQKGKKNYHLIIVA
;
A
#
# COMPACT_ATOMS: atom_id res chain seq x y z
N MET A 1 -5.73 27.92 10.74
CA MET A 1 -4.93 26.73 10.39
C MET A 1 -5.29 25.63 11.37
N LYS A 2 -5.59 24.39 10.94
CA LYS A 2 -5.81 23.29 11.89
C LYS A 2 -4.45 22.89 12.50
N ASN A 3 -4.40 22.57 13.80
CA ASN A 3 -3.15 22.11 14.43
C ASN A 3 -2.82 20.69 13.90
N PHE A 4 -1.68 20.58 13.21
CA PHE A 4 -1.21 19.32 12.61
C PHE A 4 -0.84 18.26 13.66
N VAL A 5 -0.21 18.67 14.76
CA VAL A 5 0.21 17.75 15.82
C VAL A 5 -1.00 17.14 16.51
N GLU A 6 -2.02 17.93 16.82
CA GLU A 6 -3.30 17.45 17.34
C GLU A 6 -3.99 16.50 16.35
N GLU A 7 -3.99 16.83 15.05
CA GLU A 7 -4.54 15.97 14.01
C GLU A 7 -3.88 14.59 14.01
N LEU A 8 -2.56 14.52 14.12
CA LEU A 8 -1.84 13.24 14.22
C LEU A 8 -2.09 12.54 15.56
N ARG A 9 -2.18 13.30 16.66
CA ARG A 9 -2.35 12.76 18.03
C ARG A 9 -3.65 11.98 18.15
N TRP A 10 -4.79 12.55 17.76
CA TRP A 10 -6.07 11.85 17.88
C TRP A 10 -6.20 10.67 16.89
N ARG A 11 -5.51 10.75 15.74
CA ARG A 11 -5.44 9.66 14.77
C ARG A 11 -4.55 8.50 15.20
N GLY A 12 -3.76 8.68 16.27
CA GLY A 12 -2.75 7.70 16.68
C GLY A 12 -1.56 7.63 15.71
N MET A 13 -1.26 8.72 15.01
CA MET A 13 -0.18 8.84 14.04
C MET A 13 1.07 9.57 14.58
N LEU A 14 1.09 9.94 15.87
CA LEU A 14 2.24 10.57 16.51
C LEU A 14 3.00 9.56 17.37
N ALA A 15 4.26 9.29 17.03
CA ALA A 15 5.15 8.42 17.83
C ALA A 15 6.19 9.22 18.60
N GLN A 16 7.02 10.00 17.90
CA GLN A 16 8.02 10.89 18.51
C GLN A 16 7.96 12.27 17.86
N ILE A 17 8.27 13.30 18.65
CA ILE A 17 8.30 14.69 18.21
C ILE A 17 9.45 15.39 18.94
N MET A 18 10.24 16.18 18.21
CA MET A 18 11.26 17.01 18.85
C MET A 18 10.60 18.18 19.61
N PRO A 19 11.09 18.56 20.80
CA PRO A 19 10.60 19.75 21.51
C PRO A 19 10.68 21.00 20.63
N GLY A 20 9.69 21.89 20.69
CA GLY A 20 9.62 23.10 19.86
C GLY A 20 8.95 22.92 18.49
N THR A 21 8.64 21.68 18.09
CA THR A 21 8.06 21.39 16.76
C THR A 21 6.62 21.89 16.66
N GLU A 22 5.80 21.69 17.69
CA GLU A 22 4.39 22.10 17.69
C GLU A 22 4.29 23.64 17.67
N GLU A 23 5.10 24.30 18.48
CA GLU A 23 5.17 25.77 18.54
C GLU A 23 5.61 26.39 17.22
N LEU A 24 6.53 25.74 16.48
CA LEU A 24 6.93 26.18 15.14
C LEU A 24 5.75 26.08 14.16
N LEU A 25 5.04 24.95 14.16
CA LEU A 25 3.92 24.69 13.25
C LEU A 25 2.73 25.62 13.53
N GLU A 26 2.52 26.04 14.78
CA GLU A 26 1.48 27.01 15.12
C GLU A 26 1.85 28.44 14.73
N LYS A 27 3.15 28.76 14.67
CA LYS A 27 3.66 30.09 14.39
C LYS A 27 3.68 30.44 12.90
N GLU A 28 4.05 29.50 12.04
CA GLU A 28 4.27 29.77 10.62
C GLU A 28 3.98 28.57 9.71
N MET A 29 3.86 28.83 8.40
CA MET A 29 3.85 27.77 7.41
C MET A 29 5.23 27.10 7.36
N VAL A 30 5.29 25.82 7.75
CA VAL A 30 6.51 25.03 7.72
C VAL A 30 6.57 24.20 6.43
N SER A 31 7.73 24.20 5.78
CA SER A 31 8.05 23.20 4.77
C SER A 31 8.60 21.95 5.45
N ALA A 32 8.00 20.79 5.19
CA ALA A 32 8.43 19.52 5.73
C ALA A 32 8.58 18.46 4.64
N TYR A 33 9.54 17.54 4.80
CA TYR A 33 9.77 16.48 3.83
C TYR A 33 9.62 15.08 4.41
N LEU A 34 9.22 14.15 3.56
CA LEU A 34 9.24 12.70 3.84
C LEU A 34 10.01 12.00 2.72
N GLY A 35 10.96 11.15 3.10
CA GLY A 35 11.78 10.35 2.17
C GLY A 35 11.12 9.03 1.78
N THR A 36 11.25 8.65 0.52
CA THR A 36 10.88 7.31 0.03
C THR A 36 11.87 6.84 -1.04
N ASP A 37 12.33 5.59 -0.94
CA ASP A 37 13.23 5.02 -1.95
C ASP A 37 12.42 4.44 -3.14
N PRO A 38 12.74 4.81 -4.39
CA PRO A 38 12.02 4.39 -5.60
C PRO A 38 12.38 2.96 -6.04
N THR A 39 12.25 1.98 -5.14
CA THR A 39 12.62 0.57 -5.39
C THR A 39 11.75 -0.17 -6.40
N ALA A 40 10.59 0.39 -6.75
CA ALA A 40 9.65 -0.11 -7.73
C ALA A 40 8.89 1.05 -8.36
N ASP A 41 8.23 0.79 -9.49
CA ASP A 41 7.30 1.69 -10.18
C ASP A 41 6.00 1.99 -9.41
N SER A 42 5.83 1.42 -8.22
CA SER A 42 4.63 1.58 -7.41
C SER A 42 4.97 1.58 -5.92
N LEU A 43 4.24 2.42 -5.18
CA LEU A 43 4.13 2.28 -3.74
C LEU A 43 3.24 1.09 -3.38
N HIS A 44 3.21 0.77 -2.10
CA HIS A 44 2.39 -0.27 -1.49
C HIS A 44 1.84 0.27 -0.17
N ILE A 45 0.83 -0.37 0.42
CA ILE A 45 0.13 0.16 1.60
C ILE A 45 1.03 0.46 2.80
N GLY A 46 2.20 -0.20 2.92
CA GLY A 46 3.21 0.15 3.93
C GLY A 46 3.72 1.61 3.86
N HIS A 47 3.68 2.24 2.68
CA HIS A 47 4.06 3.65 2.49
C HIS A 47 2.90 4.61 2.79
N LEU A 48 1.66 4.10 2.84
CA LEU A 48 0.45 4.92 2.90
C LEU A 48 0.37 5.76 4.18
N CYS A 49 0.89 5.27 5.31
CA CYS A 49 0.92 6.04 6.57
C CYS A 49 1.73 7.34 6.42
N GLY A 50 2.89 7.27 5.76
CA GLY A 50 3.72 8.45 5.46
C GLY A 50 3.05 9.41 4.49
N ILE A 51 2.40 8.89 3.44
CA ILE A 51 1.65 9.72 2.48
C ILE A 51 0.44 10.40 3.16
N MET A 52 -0.28 9.71 4.04
CA MET A 52 -1.36 10.31 4.83
C MET A 52 -0.84 11.40 5.76
N MET A 53 0.35 11.22 6.34
CA MET A 53 0.99 12.27 7.15
C MET A 53 1.30 13.52 6.32
N LEU A 54 1.80 13.37 5.07
CA LEU A 54 1.97 14.50 4.14
C LEU A 54 0.63 15.15 3.75
N GLN A 55 -0.43 14.35 3.57
CA GLN A 55 -1.75 14.88 3.25
C GLN A 55 -2.33 15.70 4.41
N HIS A 56 -2.21 15.21 5.64
CA HIS A 56 -2.62 15.96 6.83
C HIS A 56 -1.79 17.23 7.00
N LEU A 57 -0.49 17.16 6.76
CA LEU A 57 0.40 18.32 6.75
C LEU A 57 -0.10 19.39 5.77
N GLN A 58 -0.39 19.00 4.52
CA GLN A 58 -0.88 19.93 3.50
C GLN A 58 -2.23 20.53 3.85
N ARG A 59 -3.18 19.72 4.35
CA ARG A 59 -4.50 20.20 4.78
C ARG A 59 -4.46 21.09 6.02
N CYS A 60 -3.43 20.94 6.83
CA CYS A 60 -3.12 21.86 7.91
C CYS A 60 -2.36 23.10 7.41
N GLY A 61 -2.26 23.33 6.11
CA GLY A 61 -1.70 24.57 5.54
C GLY A 61 -0.17 24.65 5.52
N HIS A 62 0.52 23.54 5.80
CA HIS A 62 1.97 23.42 5.69
C HIS A 62 2.37 22.86 4.32
N LYS A 63 3.63 23.01 3.91
CA LYS A 63 4.10 22.65 2.58
C LYS A 63 4.79 21.27 2.57
N PRO A 64 4.19 20.23 1.96
CA PRO A 64 4.79 18.90 1.88
C PRO A 64 5.82 18.80 0.76
N TYR A 65 6.94 18.14 1.05
CA TYR A 65 7.92 17.68 0.07
C TYR A 65 8.02 16.16 0.12
N LEU A 66 7.87 15.50 -1.03
CA LEU A 66 8.20 14.09 -1.18
C LEU A 66 9.64 13.99 -1.73
N LEU A 67 10.56 13.50 -0.92
CA LEU A 67 11.93 13.23 -1.35
C LEU A 67 12.02 11.81 -1.90
N VAL A 68 12.31 11.69 -3.19
CA VAL A 68 12.66 10.44 -3.83
C VAL A 68 14.14 10.16 -3.61
N GLY A 69 14.42 9.02 -2.98
CA GLY A 69 15.76 8.56 -2.63
C GLY A 69 16.51 7.93 -3.80
N GLY A 70 16.73 8.65 -4.90
CA GLY A 70 17.43 8.10 -6.06
C GLY A 70 18.87 7.69 -5.79
N ALA A 71 19.60 8.42 -4.96
CA ALA A 71 20.95 8.05 -4.51
C ALA A 71 20.92 7.13 -3.28
N THR A 72 20.11 7.44 -2.27
CA THR A 72 20.02 6.63 -1.03
C THR A 72 19.48 5.21 -1.30
N GLY A 73 18.58 5.07 -2.27
CA GLY A 73 18.03 3.78 -2.70
C GLY A 73 19.09 2.84 -3.30
N MET A 74 20.19 3.38 -3.84
CA MET A 74 21.33 2.60 -4.36
C MET A 74 22.21 2.02 -3.24
N ILE A 75 22.16 2.62 -2.04
CA ILE A 75 22.94 2.19 -0.87
C ILE A 75 22.14 1.20 -0.02
N GLY A 76 20.86 1.51 0.21
CA GLY A 76 19.96 0.71 1.04
C GLY A 76 20.03 1.08 2.52
N ASP A 77 18.85 1.30 3.12
CA ASP A 77 18.73 1.65 4.54
C ASP A 77 18.90 0.43 5.47
N PRO A 78 19.86 0.45 6.43
CA PRO A 78 20.05 -0.63 7.40
C PRO A 78 19.01 -0.68 8.53
N SER A 79 18.11 0.30 8.64
CA SER A 79 17.14 0.44 9.75
C SER A 79 16.09 -0.69 9.84
N GLY A 80 16.06 -1.64 8.89
CA GLY A 80 15.15 -2.80 8.97
C GLY A 80 15.21 -3.86 7.87
N LYS A 81 16.25 -3.90 7.03
CA LYS A 81 16.45 -4.91 5.96
C LYS A 81 17.92 -5.38 5.91
N SER A 82 18.14 -6.61 5.46
CA SER A 82 19.41 -7.35 5.56
C SER A 82 20.13 -7.58 4.22
N GLN A 83 19.73 -6.92 3.12
CA GLN A 83 20.32 -7.16 1.80
C GLN A 83 20.66 -5.87 1.07
N GLU A 84 21.86 -5.81 0.50
CA GLU A 84 22.29 -4.80 -0.48
C GLU A 84 21.32 -4.80 -1.67
N ARG A 85 20.95 -3.61 -2.16
CA ARG A 85 20.05 -3.45 -3.30
C ARG A 85 20.85 -3.28 -4.60
N ASN A 86 20.30 -3.78 -5.70
CA ASN A 86 20.87 -3.56 -7.02
C ASN A 86 20.72 -2.08 -7.44
N LEU A 87 21.75 -1.55 -8.09
CA LEU A 87 21.72 -0.24 -8.75
C LEU A 87 20.62 -0.20 -9.81
N LEU A 88 19.65 0.70 -9.65
CA LEU A 88 18.75 1.07 -10.73
C LEU A 88 19.53 1.98 -11.70
N ASP A 89 19.38 1.75 -13.01
CA ASP A 89 19.84 2.72 -13.99
C ASP A 89 18.99 4.01 -13.92
N THR A 90 19.51 5.09 -14.50
CA THR A 90 18.88 6.42 -14.43
C THR A 90 17.50 6.46 -15.09
N GLU A 91 17.29 5.69 -16.17
CA GLU A 91 15.99 5.63 -16.86
C GLU A 91 14.93 4.99 -15.97
N THR A 92 15.25 3.83 -15.38
CA THR A 92 14.40 3.13 -14.42
C THR A 92 14.13 3.98 -13.17
N LEU A 93 15.13 4.70 -12.66
CA LEU A 93 14.97 5.59 -11.52
C LEU A 93 13.92 6.68 -11.80
N TYR A 94 14.04 7.39 -12.92
CA TYR A 94 13.10 8.46 -13.26
C TYR A 94 11.73 7.92 -13.65
N HIS A 95 11.65 6.74 -14.29
CA HIS A 95 10.39 6.04 -14.52
C HIS A 95 9.65 5.76 -13.20
N ASN A 96 10.34 5.16 -12.23
CA ASN A 96 9.76 4.86 -10.91
C ASN A 96 9.35 6.14 -10.18
N GLN A 97 10.17 7.19 -10.24
CA GLN A 97 9.85 8.49 -9.66
C GLN A 97 8.52 9.03 -10.21
N GLU A 98 8.36 9.07 -11.54
CA GLU A 98 7.14 9.62 -12.15
C GLU A 98 5.91 8.75 -11.85
N ALA A 99 6.06 7.43 -11.83
CA ALA A 99 4.98 6.53 -11.45
C ALA A 99 4.55 6.75 -9.98
N ILE A 100 5.51 6.92 -9.07
CA ILE A 100 5.23 7.29 -7.66
C ILE A 100 4.55 8.66 -7.57
N LYS A 101 5.00 9.66 -8.35
CA LYS A 101 4.40 10.99 -8.39
C LYS A 101 2.92 10.91 -8.76
N GLN A 102 2.57 10.16 -9.79
CA GLN A 102 1.19 9.96 -10.22
C GLN A 102 0.32 9.34 -9.13
N GLN A 103 0.87 8.40 -8.34
CA GLN A 103 0.16 7.81 -7.22
C GLN A 103 -0.03 8.80 -6.07
N VAL A 104 1.01 9.56 -5.72
CA VAL A 104 0.97 10.53 -4.60
C VAL A 104 0.13 11.77 -4.95
N ALA A 105 0.00 12.12 -6.24
CA ALA A 105 -0.87 13.20 -6.71
C ALA A 105 -2.37 12.96 -6.43
N LYS A 106 -2.78 11.72 -6.11
CA LYS A 106 -4.14 11.44 -5.61
C LYS A 106 -4.36 11.92 -4.17
N PHE A 107 -3.29 12.16 -3.42
CA PHE A 107 -3.31 12.51 -2.00
C PHE A 107 -2.95 13.97 -1.76
N LEU A 108 -1.99 14.47 -2.54
CA LEU A 108 -1.41 15.80 -2.40
C LEU A 108 -1.71 16.63 -3.64
N ASP A 109 -1.92 17.91 -3.43
CA ASP A 109 -2.07 18.89 -4.49
C ASP A 109 -0.70 19.40 -4.94
N PHE A 110 -0.28 19.04 -6.17
CA PHE A 110 0.97 19.48 -6.81
C PHE A 110 0.76 20.65 -7.79
N ASP A 111 -0.48 20.90 -8.20
CA ASP A 111 -0.79 21.66 -9.42
C ASP A 111 -1.43 23.02 -9.13
N SER A 112 -1.92 23.26 -7.92
CA SER A 112 -2.46 24.58 -7.56
C SER A 112 -1.39 25.66 -7.47
N ASN A 113 -1.87 26.90 -7.43
CA ASN A 113 -1.05 28.07 -7.17
C ASN A 113 -0.95 28.41 -5.67
N GLU A 114 -1.39 27.50 -4.79
CA GLU A 114 -1.34 27.73 -3.35
C GLU A 114 0.12 27.71 -2.84
N PRO A 115 0.47 28.54 -1.84
CA PRO A 115 1.82 28.59 -1.29
C PRO A 115 2.32 27.25 -0.74
N ASN A 116 1.40 26.37 -0.35
CA ASN A 116 1.66 25.06 0.22
C ASN A 116 1.45 23.89 -0.76
N LYS A 117 1.47 24.16 -2.08
CA LYS A 117 1.49 23.09 -3.08
C LYS A 117 2.66 22.13 -2.82
N ALA A 118 2.39 20.86 -3.04
CA ALA A 118 3.36 19.80 -2.83
C ALA A 118 4.48 19.88 -3.86
N GLU A 119 5.67 19.49 -3.44
CA GLU A 119 6.82 19.36 -4.32
C GLU A 119 7.42 17.97 -4.20
N MET A 120 7.95 17.46 -5.31
CA MET A 120 8.71 16.22 -5.34
C MET A 120 10.13 16.56 -5.77
N VAL A 121 11.10 16.07 -5.01
CA VAL A 121 12.54 16.32 -5.21
C VAL A 121 13.27 14.98 -5.20
N ASN A 122 14.43 14.89 -5.87
CA ASN A 122 15.20 13.66 -5.96
C ASN A 122 16.62 13.89 -5.45
N ASN A 123 17.06 13.14 -4.42
CA ASN A 123 18.41 13.33 -3.89
C ASN A 123 19.54 12.96 -4.87
N TYR A 124 19.22 12.24 -5.94
CA TYR A 124 20.16 12.02 -7.03
C TYR A 124 20.65 13.34 -7.65
N ASP A 125 19.81 14.39 -7.66
CA ASP A 125 20.13 15.68 -8.28
C ASP A 125 21.34 16.39 -7.63
N TRP A 126 21.52 16.23 -6.31
CA TRP A 126 22.67 16.79 -5.58
C TRP A 126 23.75 15.75 -5.23
N MET A 127 23.43 14.46 -5.27
CA MET A 127 24.37 13.40 -4.92
C MET A 127 25.20 12.89 -6.09
N ARG A 128 24.68 12.93 -7.33
CA ARG A 128 25.36 12.32 -8.51
C ARG A 128 26.76 12.87 -8.78
N ASP A 129 26.96 14.17 -8.52
CA ASP A 129 28.21 14.89 -8.73
C ASP A 129 28.98 15.11 -7.41
N PHE A 130 28.50 14.53 -6.30
CA PHE A 130 29.08 14.73 -4.97
C PHE A 130 30.25 13.78 -4.75
N SER A 131 31.47 14.30 -4.93
CA SER A 131 32.68 13.49 -4.81
C SER A 131 32.86 12.94 -3.39
N PHE A 132 33.49 11.76 -3.27
CA PHE A 132 33.81 11.17 -1.95
C PHE A 132 34.62 12.12 -1.05
N LEU A 133 35.56 12.88 -1.63
CA LEU A 133 36.36 13.87 -0.89
C LEU A 133 35.49 15.02 -0.38
N ASP A 134 34.56 15.51 -1.21
CA ASP A 134 33.63 16.55 -0.77
C ASP A 134 32.68 16.02 0.30
N PHE A 135 32.18 14.80 0.16
CA PHE A 135 31.36 14.15 1.18
C PHE A 135 32.10 14.02 2.52
N ALA A 136 33.33 13.51 2.52
CA ALA A 136 34.15 13.40 3.72
C ALA A 136 34.40 14.77 4.39
N ARG A 137 34.65 15.82 3.59
CA ARG A 137 34.93 17.18 4.07
C ARG A 137 33.71 17.97 4.49
N LYS A 138 32.55 17.78 3.84
CA LYS A 138 31.32 18.54 4.11
C LYS A 138 30.40 17.83 5.10
N VAL A 139 30.43 16.51 5.15
CA VAL A 139 29.55 15.69 6.00
C VAL A 139 30.35 14.93 7.04
N GLY A 140 31.31 14.11 6.60
CA GLY A 140 32.06 13.18 7.46
C GLY A 140 32.79 13.84 8.63
N LYS A 141 33.32 15.06 8.47
CA LYS A 141 34.01 15.77 9.56
C LYS A 141 33.09 16.17 10.72
N HIS A 142 31.79 16.28 10.50
CA HIS A 142 30.86 16.80 11.51
C HIS A 142 30.31 15.69 12.40
N ILE A 143 30.18 14.46 11.91
CA ILE A 143 29.56 13.36 12.65
C ILE A 143 30.62 12.33 13.01
N THR A 144 30.80 12.05 14.30
CA THR A 144 31.84 11.12 14.77
C THR A 144 31.39 9.67 14.62
N VAL A 145 32.35 8.76 14.44
CA VAL A 145 32.08 7.31 14.42
C VAL A 145 31.38 6.86 15.71
N ASN A 146 31.81 7.36 16.88
CA ASN A 146 31.17 7.03 18.16
C ASN A 146 29.69 7.44 18.21
N TYR A 147 29.33 8.58 17.61
CA TYR A 147 27.93 9.02 17.51
C TYR A 147 27.12 8.05 16.62
N MET A 148 27.67 7.70 15.47
CA MET A 148 27.04 6.79 14.51
C MET A 148 26.82 5.40 15.13
N MET A 149 27.83 4.87 15.84
CA MET A 149 27.76 3.59 16.55
C MET A 149 26.81 3.62 17.75
N ALA A 150 26.46 4.79 18.28
CA ALA A 150 25.58 4.89 19.43
C ALA A 150 24.10 4.69 19.08
N LYS A 151 23.73 4.81 17.79
CA LYS A 151 22.36 4.66 17.29
C LYS A 151 21.86 3.22 17.47
N ASP A 152 20.62 3.07 17.93
CA ASP A 152 20.05 1.74 18.23
C ASP A 152 19.97 0.84 17.00
N SER A 153 19.70 1.40 15.82
CA SER A 153 19.66 0.66 14.54
C SER A 153 21.02 0.04 14.19
N VAL A 154 22.11 0.75 14.50
CA VAL A 154 23.48 0.30 14.26
C VAL A 154 23.94 -0.67 15.36
N LYS A 155 23.68 -0.35 16.64
CA LYS A 155 24.05 -1.20 17.79
C LYS A 155 23.54 -2.62 17.67
N ARG A 156 22.26 -2.80 17.33
CA ARG A 156 21.64 -4.13 17.23
C ARG A 156 22.34 -5.01 16.19
N ARG A 157 22.75 -4.44 15.06
CA ARG A 157 23.48 -5.17 14.01
C ARG A 157 24.92 -5.48 14.39
N LEU A 158 25.60 -4.58 15.11
CA LEU A 158 26.99 -4.80 15.54
C LEU A 158 27.11 -5.81 16.70
N ASN A 159 26.10 -5.90 17.57
CA ASN A 159 26.13 -6.78 18.74
C ASN A 159 25.78 -8.26 18.44
N GLY A 160 25.63 -8.64 17.16
CA GLY A 160 25.39 -10.03 16.75
C GLY A 160 23.94 -10.51 16.95
N GLU A 161 22.98 -9.63 17.25
CA GLU A 161 21.54 -9.97 17.26
C GLU A 161 20.99 -10.18 15.84
N ALA A 162 21.74 -9.76 14.81
CA ALA A 162 21.51 -10.06 13.40
C ALA A 162 22.71 -10.84 12.84
N SER A 163 22.45 -11.91 12.07
CA SER A 163 23.44 -12.85 11.50
C SER A 163 24.50 -12.19 10.61
N ASP A 164 24.21 -11.00 10.06
CA ASP A 164 25.04 -10.33 9.07
C ASP A 164 25.59 -9.03 9.67
N GLY A 165 26.92 -8.86 9.63
CA GLY A 165 27.59 -7.61 10.02
C GLY A 165 27.08 -6.39 9.23
N LEU A 166 27.49 -5.19 9.62
CA LEU A 166 27.12 -3.94 8.94
C LEU A 166 28.22 -3.52 7.96
N SER A 167 27.91 -3.40 6.67
CA SER A 167 28.90 -2.95 5.68
C SER A 167 29.20 -1.45 5.82
N PHE A 168 30.33 -0.98 5.28
CA PHE A 168 30.64 0.46 5.27
C PHE A 168 29.59 1.25 4.48
N THR A 169 29.13 0.70 3.36
CA THR A 169 28.06 1.24 2.52
C THR A 169 26.81 1.50 3.36
N GLU A 170 26.31 0.49 4.08
CA GLU A 170 25.14 0.63 4.96
C GLU A 170 25.41 1.59 6.13
N PHE A 171 26.61 1.56 6.72
CA PHE A 171 26.98 2.44 7.83
C PHE A 171 26.97 3.92 7.42
N THR A 172 27.32 4.24 6.17
CA THR A 172 27.29 5.60 5.63
C THR A 172 25.90 6.13 5.30
N TYR A 173 24.86 5.28 5.26
CA TYR A 173 23.49 5.67 4.92
C TYR A 173 22.97 6.84 5.79
N GLN A 174 23.20 6.77 7.11
CA GLN A 174 22.75 7.83 8.04
C GLN A 174 23.34 9.21 7.72
N LEU A 175 24.55 9.26 7.13
CA LEU A 175 25.21 10.50 6.75
C LEU A 175 24.63 11.04 5.44
N LEU A 176 24.27 10.17 4.50
CA LEU A 176 23.61 10.54 3.25
C LEU A 176 22.23 11.14 3.52
N GLN A 177 21.39 10.44 4.30
CA GLN A 177 20.08 10.96 4.73
C GLN A 177 20.23 12.24 5.56
N GLY A 178 21.26 12.32 6.40
CA GLY A 178 21.56 13.55 7.15
C GLY A 178 21.91 14.72 6.23
N TYR A 179 22.68 14.47 5.17
CA TYR A 179 23.03 15.47 4.16
C TYR A 179 21.82 15.91 3.34
N ASP A 180 20.88 15.02 3.02
CA ASP A 180 19.62 15.40 2.38
C ASP A 180 18.88 16.46 3.20
N PHE A 181 18.80 16.31 4.52
CA PHE A 181 18.19 17.33 5.37
C PHE A 181 18.98 18.65 5.32
N LEU A 182 20.31 18.61 5.44
CA LEU A 182 21.13 19.81 5.34
C LEU A 182 20.93 20.54 4.00
N TYR A 183 20.94 19.81 2.89
CA TYR A 183 20.73 20.36 1.56
C TYR A 183 19.36 21.03 1.44
N LEU A 184 18.29 20.31 1.82
CA LEU A 184 16.92 20.82 1.76
C LEU A 184 16.67 22.00 2.70
N TYR A 185 17.33 22.01 3.86
CA TYR A 185 17.30 23.14 4.79
C TYR A 185 17.87 24.40 4.13
N GLN A 186 19.02 24.30 3.46
CA GLN A 186 19.69 25.45 2.83
C GLN A 186 19.01 25.91 1.54
N ASN A 187 18.55 24.98 0.70
CA ASN A 187 18.10 25.29 -0.66
C ASN A 187 16.57 25.43 -0.77
N ASN A 188 15.81 24.76 0.10
CA ASN A 188 14.35 24.71 0.05
C ASN A 188 13.68 25.23 1.33
N GLN A 189 14.48 25.71 2.31
CA GLN A 189 13.99 26.22 3.60
C GLN A 189 13.14 25.20 4.38
N ILE A 190 13.44 23.91 4.20
CA ILE A 190 12.75 22.82 4.89
C ILE A 190 13.23 22.73 6.33
N LYS A 191 12.31 22.84 7.31
CA LYS A 191 12.63 22.85 8.74
C LYS A 191 12.20 21.58 9.48
N LEU A 192 11.40 20.72 8.86
CA LEU A 192 10.84 19.53 9.49
C LEU A 192 11.06 18.29 8.61
N GLN A 193 11.60 17.22 9.19
CA GLN A 193 11.59 15.89 8.59
C GLN A 193 10.49 15.04 9.19
N LEU A 194 9.73 14.37 8.34
CA LEU A 194 8.69 13.41 8.67
C LEU A 194 9.16 12.00 8.31
N GLY A 195 8.80 10.99 9.11
CA GLY A 195 9.18 9.60 8.82
C GLY A 195 8.50 8.55 9.71
N GLY A 196 8.80 7.28 9.44
CA GLY A 196 8.44 6.19 10.34
C GLY A 196 9.31 6.18 11.60
N ASN A 197 8.82 5.58 12.68
CA ASN A 197 9.55 5.54 13.96
C ASN A 197 10.91 4.81 13.88
N ASP A 198 11.07 3.91 12.91
CA ASP A 198 12.34 3.27 12.57
C ASP A 198 13.41 4.24 12.04
N GLN A 199 13.00 5.40 11.51
CA GLN A 199 13.89 6.40 10.90
C GLN A 199 14.46 7.40 11.89
N TRP A 200 14.01 7.40 13.14
CA TRP A 200 14.38 8.42 14.14
C TRP A 200 15.90 8.62 14.27
N GLY A 201 16.66 7.53 14.27
CA GLY A 201 18.12 7.57 14.37
C GLY A 201 18.78 8.33 13.22
N ASN A 202 18.33 8.10 12.00
CA ASN A 202 18.85 8.77 10.80
C ASN A 202 18.37 10.23 10.74
N MET A 203 17.09 10.49 11.02
CA MET A 203 16.51 11.84 10.98
C MET A 203 17.20 12.80 11.97
N THR A 204 17.45 12.32 13.21
CA THR A 204 18.19 13.09 14.22
C THR A 204 19.66 13.32 13.87
N THR A 205 20.24 12.50 12.98
CA THR A 205 21.58 12.77 12.43
C THR A 205 21.54 13.95 11.46
N GLY A 206 20.46 14.13 10.71
CA GLY A 206 20.24 15.31 9.87
C GLY A 206 20.15 16.61 10.68
N THR A 207 19.38 16.62 11.77
CA THR A 207 19.30 17.82 12.64
C THR A 207 20.64 18.11 13.32
N GLU A 208 21.37 17.08 13.75
CA GLU A 208 22.71 17.23 14.30
C GLU A 208 23.70 17.80 13.26
N LEU A 209 23.64 17.33 12.02
CA LEU A 209 24.48 17.80 10.93
C LEU A 209 24.19 19.28 10.61
N ILE A 210 22.92 19.68 10.55
CA ILE A 210 22.50 21.07 10.37
C ILE A 210 23.09 21.94 11.48
N ARG A 211 22.91 21.55 12.74
CA ARG A 211 23.43 22.28 13.90
C ARG A 211 24.95 22.44 13.86
N ARG A 212 25.68 21.37 13.53
CA ARG A 212 27.16 21.39 13.46
C ARG A 212 27.71 22.15 12.27
N THR A 213 26.92 22.32 11.22
CA THR A 213 27.33 23.00 9.99
C THR A 213 26.97 24.48 10.02
N LEU A 214 25.78 24.83 10.52
CA LEU A 214 25.21 26.17 10.43
C LEU A 214 25.14 26.91 11.77
N GLY A 215 25.39 26.22 12.89
CA GLY A 215 25.37 26.79 14.24
C GLY A 215 24.12 26.43 15.04
N GLN A 216 24.07 26.86 16.31
CA GLN A 216 23.00 26.48 17.26
C GLN A 216 21.64 27.10 16.93
N GLU A 217 21.61 28.23 16.24
CA GLU A 217 20.37 28.92 15.85
C GLU A 217 19.65 28.23 14.66
N ALA A 218 20.28 27.25 14.03
CA ALA A 218 19.71 26.50 12.91
C ALA A 218 18.68 25.48 13.43
N ASN A 219 17.44 25.96 13.58
CA ASN A 219 16.33 25.17 14.10
C ASN A 219 15.78 24.20 13.04
N ALA A 220 16.06 22.91 13.22
CA ALA A 220 15.54 21.81 12.40
C ALA A 220 14.94 20.73 13.31
N TYR A 221 13.82 20.15 12.88
CA TYR A 221 12.96 19.30 13.71
C TYR A 221 12.64 17.97 13.02
N CYS A 222 12.26 16.99 13.83
CA CYS A 222 11.83 15.66 13.40
C CYS A 222 10.50 15.28 14.08
N LEU A 223 9.62 14.66 13.31
CA LEU A 223 8.37 14.06 13.81
C LEU A 223 8.18 12.69 13.14
N THR A 224 7.84 11.67 13.92
CA THR A 224 7.62 10.32 13.41
C THR A 224 6.21 9.81 13.64
N CYS A 225 5.77 8.95 12.73
CA CYS A 225 4.58 8.13 12.90
C CYS A 225 4.93 6.71 13.39
N PRO A 226 4.01 6.02 14.11
CA PRO A 226 4.27 4.66 14.55
C PRO A 226 4.40 3.71 13.36
N LEU A 227 5.17 2.64 13.58
CA LEU A 227 5.16 1.51 12.65
C LEU A 227 3.81 0.82 12.74
N ILE A 228 3.13 0.71 11.60
CA ILE A 228 1.83 0.03 11.56
C ILE A 228 2.06 -1.47 11.68
N THR A 229 1.45 -2.06 12.70
CA THR A 229 1.42 -3.50 12.95
C THR A 229 -0.02 -4.01 12.88
N LYS A 230 -0.16 -5.30 12.63
CA LYS A 230 -1.42 -6.02 12.83
C LYS A 230 -1.56 -6.41 14.30
N ALA A 231 -2.79 -6.64 14.76
CA ALA A 231 -3.04 -7.15 16.11
C ALA A 231 -2.28 -8.46 16.44
N ASP A 232 -1.99 -9.29 15.42
CA ASP A 232 -1.20 -10.53 15.54
C ASP A 232 0.33 -10.31 15.59
N GLY A 233 0.79 -9.04 15.61
CA GLY A 233 2.20 -8.67 15.63
C GLY A 233 2.91 -8.73 14.26
N LYS A 234 2.24 -9.19 13.20
CA LYS A 234 2.84 -9.21 11.84
C LYS A 234 2.94 -7.80 11.26
N LYS A 235 3.89 -7.65 10.32
CA LYS A 235 4.07 -6.38 9.57
C LYS A 235 2.81 -6.06 8.75
N PHE A 236 2.36 -4.82 8.85
CA PHE A 236 1.29 -4.29 8.00
C PHE A 236 1.71 -4.31 6.52
N GLY A 237 0.78 -4.67 5.63
CA GLY A 237 1.01 -4.65 4.19
C GLY A 237 1.76 -5.83 3.58
N LYS A 238 2.21 -6.80 4.38
CA LYS A 238 2.64 -8.11 3.88
C LYS A 238 1.51 -9.14 4.02
N THR A 239 1.14 -9.73 2.90
CA THR A 239 0.27 -10.91 2.81
C THR A 239 1.12 -12.12 2.43
N GLU A 240 0.54 -13.33 2.53
CA GLU A 240 1.19 -14.55 2.03
C GLU A 240 1.51 -14.46 0.54
N SER A 241 0.71 -13.71 -0.22
CA SER A 241 0.91 -13.39 -1.64
C SER A 241 1.86 -12.21 -1.92
N GLY A 242 2.48 -11.62 -0.90
CA GLY A 242 3.40 -10.48 -1.05
C GLY A 242 2.78 -9.13 -0.67
N ASN A 243 3.26 -8.06 -1.30
CA ASN A 243 2.85 -6.68 -1.01
C ASN A 243 1.47 -6.36 -1.63
N ILE A 244 0.68 -5.55 -0.94
CA ILE A 244 -0.53 -4.91 -1.50
C ILE A 244 -0.10 -3.58 -2.13
N TRP A 245 0.00 -3.55 -3.45
CA TRP A 245 0.46 -2.40 -4.22
C TRP A 245 -0.66 -1.37 -4.41
N LEU A 246 -0.28 -0.11 -4.66
CA LEU A 246 -1.23 0.95 -5.01
C LEU A 246 -1.55 0.98 -6.51
N ASP A 247 -0.66 0.45 -7.36
CA ASP A 247 -0.92 0.32 -8.79
C ASP A 247 -1.97 -0.78 -9.07
N PRO A 248 -3.10 -0.46 -9.72
CA PRO A 248 -4.12 -1.44 -10.07
C PRO A 248 -3.61 -2.59 -10.95
N LYS A 249 -2.52 -2.41 -11.70
CA LYS A 249 -1.89 -3.48 -12.50
C LYS A 249 -1.15 -4.51 -11.67
N ARG A 250 -0.71 -4.14 -10.45
CA ARG A 250 0.00 -5.03 -9.53
C ARG A 250 -0.91 -5.61 -8.44
N THR A 251 -1.93 -4.87 -8.06
CA THR A 251 -2.98 -5.33 -7.15
C THR A 251 -4.29 -4.75 -7.63
N THR A 252 -5.19 -5.60 -8.11
CA THR A 252 -6.48 -5.12 -8.64
C THR A 252 -7.25 -4.34 -7.58
N PRO A 253 -8.09 -3.37 -7.98
CA PRO A 253 -8.96 -2.68 -7.03
C PRO A 253 -9.84 -3.62 -6.20
N TYR A 254 -10.23 -4.77 -6.76
CA TYR A 254 -10.93 -5.83 -6.04
C TYR A 254 -10.07 -6.42 -4.92
N ALA A 255 -8.86 -6.90 -5.22
CA ALA A 255 -7.97 -7.46 -4.21
C ALA A 255 -7.58 -6.43 -3.14
N PHE A 256 -7.37 -5.18 -3.57
CA PHE A 256 -7.11 -4.04 -2.67
C PHE A 256 -8.30 -3.81 -1.72
N TYR A 257 -9.52 -3.71 -2.25
CA TYR A 257 -10.75 -3.56 -1.46
C TYR A 257 -10.95 -4.72 -0.49
N GLN A 258 -10.75 -5.96 -0.94
CA GLN A 258 -10.87 -7.16 -0.11
C GLN A 258 -9.86 -7.18 1.04
N PHE A 259 -8.63 -6.71 0.82
CA PHE A 259 -7.64 -6.59 1.90
C PHE A 259 -8.19 -5.75 3.06
N TRP A 260 -8.73 -4.56 2.76
CA TRP A 260 -9.28 -3.66 3.79
C TRP A 260 -10.58 -4.18 4.39
N LEU A 261 -11.41 -4.84 3.58
CA LEU A 261 -12.65 -5.43 4.08
C LEU A 261 -12.33 -6.52 5.12
N ASN A 262 -11.27 -7.30 4.92
CA ASN A 262 -10.92 -8.47 5.73
C ASN A 262 -9.99 -8.19 6.92
N VAL A 263 -9.78 -6.93 7.28
CA VAL A 263 -9.07 -6.58 8.52
C VAL A 263 -9.92 -6.92 9.76
N THR A 264 -9.24 -7.18 10.88
CA THR A 264 -9.89 -7.48 12.16
C THR A 264 -10.64 -6.25 12.69
N ASP A 265 -11.57 -6.45 13.63
CA ASP A 265 -12.30 -5.35 14.27
C ASP A 265 -11.35 -4.35 14.95
N ASP A 266 -10.37 -4.86 15.70
CA ASP A 266 -9.37 -4.06 16.41
C ASP A 266 -8.48 -3.24 15.46
N ASP A 267 -8.11 -3.85 14.32
CA ASP A 267 -7.32 -3.17 13.30
C ASP A 267 -8.17 -2.13 12.55
N ALA A 268 -9.45 -2.41 12.27
CA ALA A 268 -10.35 -1.49 11.57
C ALA A 268 -10.50 -0.16 12.31
N GLU A 269 -10.66 -0.18 13.64
CA GLU A 269 -10.75 1.03 14.47
C GLU A 269 -9.48 1.90 14.38
N LYS A 270 -8.30 1.28 14.28
CA LYS A 270 -7.02 1.99 14.12
C LYS A 270 -6.86 2.50 12.69
N TYR A 271 -7.12 1.65 11.72
CA TYR A 271 -6.86 1.92 10.31
C TYR A 271 -7.79 2.98 9.74
N ILE A 272 -9.04 3.07 10.21
CA ILE A 272 -9.94 4.14 9.76
C ILE A 272 -9.44 5.54 10.17
N LYS A 273 -8.76 5.65 11.32
CA LYS A 273 -8.13 6.89 11.79
C LYS A 273 -6.92 7.28 10.95
N ILE A 274 -6.12 6.29 10.53
CA ILE A 274 -4.83 6.51 9.87
C ILE A 274 -5.00 6.70 8.36
N PHE A 275 -5.82 5.88 7.72
CA PHE A 275 -5.87 5.77 6.26
C PHE A 275 -7.06 6.46 5.61
N THR A 276 -7.88 7.19 6.36
CA THR A 276 -9.00 7.94 5.79
C THR A 276 -8.92 9.43 6.06
N SER A 277 -9.55 10.18 5.16
CA SER A 277 -9.70 11.64 5.26
C SER A 277 -10.89 12.08 6.14
N LEU A 278 -11.56 11.14 6.81
CA LEU A 278 -12.76 11.43 7.61
C LEU A 278 -12.42 12.29 8.82
N ASN A 279 -13.38 13.10 9.25
CA ASN A 279 -13.24 13.90 10.47
C ASN A 279 -13.44 13.02 11.72
N LYS A 280 -12.95 13.52 12.86
CA LYS A 280 -12.96 12.81 14.14
C LYS A 280 -14.36 12.36 14.56
N GLU A 281 -15.35 13.24 14.48
CA GLU A 281 -16.74 12.93 14.85
C GLU A 281 -17.33 11.79 14.01
N THR A 282 -17.10 11.80 12.70
CA THR A 282 -17.57 10.73 11.79
C THR A 282 -16.93 9.39 12.16
N ILE A 283 -15.62 9.39 12.46
CA ILE A 283 -14.92 8.18 12.85
C ILE A 283 -15.41 7.67 14.21
N ASP A 284 -15.54 8.56 15.20
CA ASP A 284 -16.01 8.20 16.55
C ASP A 284 -17.42 7.58 16.48
N ASN A 285 -18.31 8.12 15.62
CA ASN A 285 -19.65 7.57 15.37
C ASN A 285 -19.61 6.19 14.68
N LEU A 286 -18.78 6.01 13.64
CA LEU A 286 -18.64 4.72 12.95
C LEU A 286 -18.09 3.63 13.87
N ILE A 287 -17.15 4.01 14.76
CA ILE A 287 -16.62 3.10 15.77
C ILE A 287 -17.72 2.67 16.73
N GLN A 288 -18.54 3.62 17.21
CA GLN A 288 -19.65 3.29 18.10
C GLN A 288 -20.71 2.41 17.42
N GLU A 289 -21.05 2.69 16.16
CA GLU A 289 -21.99 1.89 15.38
C GLU A 289 -21.50 0.44 15.23
N HIS A 290 -20.22 0.26 14.88
CA HIS A 290 -19.63 -1.06 14.73
C HIS A 290 -19.54 -1.83 16.05
N ARG A 291 -19.22 -1.15 17.17
CA ARG A 291 -19.23 -1.80 18.49
C ARG A 291 -20.62 -2.27 18.91
N ASN A 292 -21.68 -1.61 18.45
CA ASN A 292 -23.05 -2.01 18.74
C ASN A 292 -23.49 -3.24 17.93
N ASP A 293 -23.07 -3.36 16.67
CA ASP A 293 -23.32 -4.54 15.83
C ASP A 293 -22.11 -4.87 14.92
N PRO A 294 -21.10 -5.59 15.45
CA PRO A 294 -19.90 -5.95 14.68
C PRO A 294 -20.22 -6.82 13.45
N GLY A 295 -21.36 -7.52 13.46
CA GLY A 295 -21.79 -8.40 12.37
C GLY A 295 -22.05 -7.66 11.06
N GLN A 296 -22.39 -6.36 11.10
CA GLN A 296 -22.57 -5.55 9.89
C GLN A 296 -21.26 -5.18 9.20
N ARG A 297 -20.14 -5.28 9.93
CA ARG A 297 -18.80 -4.87 9.46
C ARG A 297 -18.79 -3.42 8.93
N THR A 298 -19.55 -2.52 9.57
CA THR A 298 -19.70 -1.12 9.12
C THR A 298 -18.33 -0.44 9.00
N LEU A 299 -17.44 -0.64 9.98
CA LEU A 299 -16.10 -0.06 9.96
C LEU A 299 -15.26 -0.57 8.79
N GLN A 300 -15.15 -1.89 8.60
CA GLN A 300 -14.34 -2.46 7.53
C GLN A 300 -14.86 -2.06 6.15
N ARG A 301 -16.18 -2.06 5.97
CA ARG A 301 -16.79 -1.62 4.71
C ARG A 301 -16.47 -0.16 4.43
N ARG A 302 -16.62 0.72 5.43
CA ARG A 302 -16.31 2.14 5.27
C ARG A 302 -14.84 2.38 5.00
N LEU A 303 -13.95 1.71 5.75
CA LEU A 303 -12.50 1.76 5.53
C LEU A 303 -12.15 1.33 4.11
N ALA A 304 -12.63 0.18 3.66
CA ALA A 304 -12.36 -0.34 2.33
C ALA A 304 -12.86 0.61 1.23
N GLN A 305 -14.04 1.20 1.40
CA GLN A 305 -14.59 2.20 0.48
C GLN A 305 -13.71 3.46 0.40
N GLU A 306 -13.40 4.07 1.54
CA GLU A 306 -12.63 5.31 1.60
C GLU A 306 -11.23 5.15 0.99
N VAL A 307 -10.52 4.08 1.37
CA VAL A 307 -9.13 3.89 0.90
C VAL A 307 -9.10 3.48 -0.56
N THR A 308 -10.00 2.60 -1.01
CA THR A 308 -10.06 2.19 -2.44
C THR A 308 -10.41 3.37 -3.34
N ARG A 309 -11.37 4.21 -2.94
CA ARG A 309 -11.73 5.42 -3.70
C ARG A 309 -10.56 6.40 -3.80
N MET A 310 -9.82 6.58 -2.71
CA MET A 310 -8.70 7.51 -2.65
C MET A 310 -7.49 7.01 -3.45
N VAL A 311 -7.19 5.71 -3.40
CA VAL A 311 -6.03 5.11 -4.09
C VAL A 311 -6.31 4.85 -5.57
N HIS A 312 -7.50 4.39 -5.91
CA HIS A 312 -7.86 4.00 -7.28
C HIS A 312 -8.80 5.05 -7.89
N SER A 313 -10.11 4.87 -7.77
CA SER A 313 -11.14 5.83 -8.18
C SER A 313 -12.52 5.42 -7.63
N GLN A 314 -13.54 6.27 -7.82
CA GLN A 314 -14.92 5.88 -7.53
C GLN A 314 -15.40 4.73 -8.42
N ALA A 315 -15.06 4.74 -9.71
CA ALA A 315 -15.44 3.68 -10.64
C ALA A 315 -14.79 2.34 -10.27
N ASP A 316 -13.51 2.36 -9.86
CA ASP A 316 -12.81 1.16 -9.39
C ASP A 316 -13.41 0.61 -8.10
N LEU A 317 -13.84 1.49 -7.18
CA LEU A 317 -14.56 1.08 -5.98
C LEU A 317 -15.90 0.41 -6.32
N ASP A 318 -16.68 1.01 -7.21
CA ASP A 318 -17.99 0.48 -7.61
C ASP A 318 -17.82 -0.89 -8.27
N MET A 319 -16.80 -1.06 -9.11
CA MET A 319 -16.41 -2.34 -9.70
C MET A 319 -15.99 -3.35 -8.63
N ALA A 320 -15.13 -2.97 -7.68
CA ALA A 320 -14.68 -3.87 -6.61
C ALA A 320 -15.85 -4.34 -5.71
N ILE A 321 -16.81 -3.46 -5.43
CA ILE A 321 -18.04 -3.82 -4.71
C ILE A 321 -18.90 -4.77 -5.54
N ALA A 322 -19.09 -4.49 -6.83
CA ALA A 322 -19.84 -5.35 -7.74
C ALA A 322 -19.21 -6.75 -7.82
N ALA A 323 -17.89 -6.83 -8.00
CA ALA A 323 -17.10 -8.06 -8.01
C ALA A 323 -17.21 -8.84 -6.70
N SER A 324 -17.19 -8.15 -5.55
CA SER A 324 -17.41 -8.78 -4.24
C SER A 324 -18.81 -9.42 -4.12
N ASN A 325 -19.82 -8.80 -4.73
CA ASN A 325 -21.17 -9.35 -4.79
C ASN A 325 -21.31 -10.49 -5.81
N ILE A 326 -20.30 -10.77 -6.65
CA ILE A 326 -20.34 -11.87 -7.60
C ILE A 326 -20.36 -13.23 -6.90
N LEU A 327 -19.46 -13.46 -5.96
CA LEU A 327 -19.42 -14.70 -5.18
C LEU A 327 -20.53 -14.79 -4.13
N PHE A 328 -20.89 -13.68 -3.50
CA PHE A 328 -21.72 -13.70 -2.29
C PHE A 328 -23.17 -13.23 -2.49
N GLY A 329 -23.52 -12.72 -3.68
CA GLY A 329 -24.80 -12.02 -3.92
C GLY A 329 -25.58 -12.43 -5.18
N LYS A 330 -26.60 -11.63 -5.50
CA LYS A 330 -27.55 -11.76 -6.64
C LYS A 330 -27.01 -11.11 -7.94
N SER A 331 -25.71 -11.17 -8.16
CA SER A 331 -25.06 -10.70 -9.39
C SER A 331 -25.57 -11.45 -10.63
N THR A 332 -25.58 -10.76 -11.77
CA THR A 332 -26.00 -11.30 -13.06
C THR A 332 -24.82 -11.75 -13.90
N LYS A 333 -25.10 -12.49 -14.98
CA LYS A 333 -24.11 -12.84 -16.02
C LYS A 333 -23.46 -11.58 -16.62
N GLU A 334 -24.22 -10.50 -16.76
CA GLU A 334 -23.70 -9.21 -17.26
C GLU A 334 -22.60 -8.64 -16.35
N ASN A 335 -22.72 -8.78 -15.03
CA ASN A 335 -21.65 -8.33 -14.11
C ASN A 335 -20.38 -9.16 -14.25
N LEU A 336 -20.50 -10.46 -14.55
CA LEU A 336 -19.34 -11.32 -14.81
C LEU A 336 -18.60 -10.91 -16.08
N LEU A 337 -19.34 -10.59 -17.15
CA LEU A 337 -18.80 -10.19 -18.46
C LEU A 337 -18.15 -8.81 -18.45
N GLN A 338 -18.35 -8.01 -17.39
CA GLN A 338 -17.73 -6.69 -17.23
C GLN A 338 -16.38 -6.74 -16.51
N LEU A 339 -16.01 -7.89 -15.92
CA LEU A 339 -14.72 -8.02 -15.26
C LEU A 339 -13.60 -8.12 -16.28
N ASP A 340 -12.51 -7.40 -16.07
CA ASP A 340 -11.27 -7.68 -16.78
C ASP A 340 -10.68 -9.03 -16.34
N GLN A 341 -9.78 -9.58 -17.15
CA GLN A 341 -9.18 -10.90 -16.93
C GLN A 341 -8.46 -11.02 -15.58
N GLN A 342 -7.79 -9.97 -15.11
CA GLN A 342 -7.04 -10.01 -13.86
C GLN A 342 -7.99 -9.94 -12.66
N THR A 343 -8.99 -9.06 -12.71
CA THR A 343 -10.05 -8.99 -11.70
C THR A 343 -10.82 -10.31 -11.63
N PHE A 344 -11.14 -10.92 -12.77
CA PHE A 344 -11.78 -12.23 -12.83
C PHE A 344 -10.92 -13.29 -12.13
N ALA A 345 -9.62 -13.36 -12.45
CA ALA A 345 -8.69 -14.28 -11.81
C ALA A 345 -8.60 -14.05 -10.29
N ASP A 346 -8.58 -12.80 -9.83
CA ASP A 346 -8.52 -12.48 -8.40
C ASP A 346 -9.81 -12.85 -7.66
N VAL A 347 -10.98 -12.61 -8.28
CA VAL A 347 -12.28 -12.99 -7.71
C VAL A 347 -12.38 -14.50 -7.54
N PHE A 348 -11.94 -15.27 -8.53
CA PHE A 348 -12.07 -16.73 -8.51
C PHE A 348 -10.83 -17.47 -8.00
N LYS A 349 -9.82 -16.76 -7.48
CA LYS A 349 -8.53 -17.34 -7.04
C LYS A 349 -8.69 -18.53 -6.08
N ASP A 350 -9.59 -18.42 -5.11
CA ASP A 350 -9.82 -19.44 -4.08
C ASP A 350 -10.92 -20.43 -4.45
N VAL A 351 -11.47 -20.35 -5.66
CA VAL A 351 -12.46 -21.27 -6.20
C VAL A 351 -11.75 -22.47 -6.85
N PRO A 352 -12.24 -23.72 -6.69
CA PRO A 352 -11.65 -24.87 -7.38
C PRO A 352 -11.61 -24.70 -8.90
N HIS A 353 -10.42 -24.88 -9.48
CA HIS A 353 -10.15 -24.76 -10.90
C HIS A 353 -10.05 -26.13 -11.59
N TYR A 354 -10.62 -26.25 -12.78
CA TYR A 354 -10.50 -27.43 -13.64
C TYR A 354 -10.10 -27.03 -15.05
N HIS A 355 -9.04 -27.63 -15.58
CA HIS A 355 -8.58 -27.39 -16.94
C HIS A 355 -9.09 -28.48 -17.87
N VAL A 356 -9.72 -28.08 -18.97
CA VAL A 356 -10.34 -28.98 -19.94
C VAL A 356 -10.06 -28.49 -21.36
N SER A 357 -9.97 -29.42 -22.32
CA SER A 357 -9.86 -29.07 -23.74
C SER A 357 -11.19 -28.52 -24.26
N ARG A 358 -11.14 -27.58 -25.21
CA ARG A 358 -12.34 -27.07 -25.89
C ARG A 358 -13.26 -28.19 -26.41
N ASP A 359 -12.71 -29.22 -27.05
CA ASP A 359 -13.48 -30.34 -27.62
C ASP A 359 -14.19 -31.21 -26.58
N SER A 360 -13.72 -31.22 -25.32
CA SER A 360 -14.34 -32.03 -24.26
C SER A 360 -15.51 -31.34 -23.59
N ILE A 361 -15.75 -30.05 -23.87
CA ILE A 361 -16.84 -29.26 -23.27
C ILE A 361 -17.78 -28.68 -24.32
N ILE A 362 -17.25 -28.06 -25.37
CA ILE A 362 -18.09 -27.36 -26.34
C ILE A 362 -18.84 -28.38 -27.20
N GLY A 363 -20.14 -28.18 -27.31
CA GLY A 363 -21.08 -29.11 -27.95
C GLY A 363 -21.46 -30.32 -27.10
N GLN A 364 -20.80 -30.55 -25.95
CA GLN A 364 -21.11 -31.69 -25.09
C GLN A 364 -22.31 -31.40 -24.18
N PRO A 365 -23.12 -32.42 -23.84
CA PRO A 365 -24.16 -32.29 -22.83
C PRO A 365 -23.56 -31.87 -21.49
N ALA A 366 -24.16 -30.89 -20.81
CA ALA A 366 -23.64 -30.36 -19.54
C ALA A 366 -23.36 -31.47 -18.49
N VAL A 367 -24.19 -32.51 -18.42
CA VAL A 367 -23.98 -33.65 -17.52
C VAL A 367 -22.70 -34.41 -17.78
N ASP A 368 -22.26 -34.50 -19.04
CA ASP A 368 -21.03 -35.18 -19.42
C ASP A 368 -19.84 -34.23 -19.27
N ALA A 369 -19.99 -32.98 -19.71
CA ALA A 369 -18.97 -31.95 -19.61
C ALA A 369 -18.58 -31.60 -18.15
N LEU A 370 -19.52 -31.61 -17.21
CA LEU A 370 -19.29 -31.21 -15.81
C LEU A 370 -18.96 -32.39 -14.86
N ASN A 371 -18.95 -33.62 -15.38
CA ASN A 371 -18.60 -34.84 -14.62
C ASN A 371 -17.42 -35.59 -15.28
N GLN A 372 -16.50 -34.87 -15.91
CA GLN A 372 -15.28 -35.48 -16.44
C GLN A 372 -14.40 -36.02 -15.31
N GLU A 373 -13.56 -36.99 -15.64
CA GLU A 373 -12.57 -37.51 -14.70
C GLU A 373 -11.64 -36.39 -14.23
N GLY A 374 -11.35 -36.34 -12.93
CA GLY A 374 -10.58 -35.25 -12.30
C GLY A 374 -11.42 -34.02 -11.90
N MET A 375 -12.68 -33.91 -12.33
CA MET A 375 -13.57 -32.82 -11.91
C MET A 375 -14.43 -33.21 -10.70
N GLN A 376 -14.11 -32.64 -9.54
CA GLN A 376 -14.83 -32.89 -8.28
C GLN A 376 -15.98 -31.89 -8.03
N ILE A 377 -16.76 -31.58 -9.08
CA ILE A 377 -17.90 -30.66 -8.98
C ILE A 377 -19.13 -31.40 -8.42
N PHE A 378 -19.43 -32.56 -9.00
CA PHE A 378 -20.57 -33.40 -8.63
C PHE A 378 -20.08 -34.81 -8.25
N PRO A 379 -20.70 -35.47 -7.25
CA PRO A 379 -20.33 -36.84 -6.89
C PRO A 379 -20.65 -37.87 -7.97
N SER A 380 -21.67 -37.60 -8.81
CA SER A 380 -22.05 -38.44 -9.95
C SER A 380 -22.96 -37.68 -10.92
N LYS A 381 -23.06 -38.19 -12.15
CA LYS A 381 -24.03 -37.70 -13.16
C LYS A 381 -25.47 -37.74 -12.64
N SER A 382 -25.84 -38.78 -11.89
CA SER A 382 -27.20 -38.91 -11.32
C SER A 382 -27.50 -37.82 -10.28
N GLU A 383 -26.53 -37.48 -9.42
CA GLU A 383 -26.68 -36.38 -8.46
C GLU A 383 -26.77 -35.03 -9.17
N MET A 384 -25.96 -34.77 -10.19
CA MET A 384 -26.07 -33.55 -10.98
C MET A 384 -27.47 -33.42 -11.59
N ARG A 385 -28.00 -34.47 -12.23
CA ARG A 385 -29.35 -34.47 -12.82
C ARG A 385 -30.43 -34.10 -11.81
N LYS A 386 -30.35 -34.67 -10.60
CA LYS A 386 -31.26 -34.35 -9.49
C LYS A 386 -31.15 -32.89 -9.06
N MET A 387 -29.94 -32.36 -8.96
CA MET A 387 -29.71 -30.95 -8.61
C MET A 387 -30.21 -29.99 -9.68
N VAL A 388 -29.98 -30.27 -10.97
CA VAL A 388 -30.49 -29.46 -12.09
C VAL A 388 -32.02 -29.43 -12.07
N LYS A 389 -32.68 -30.59 -11.89
CA LYS A 389 -34.15 -30.67 -11.75
C LYS A 389 -34.68 -29.85 -10.56
N GLY A 390 -33.90 -29.76 -9.48
CA GLY A 390 -34.20 -28.91 -8.33
C GLY A 390 -33.83 -27.43 -8.52
N GLY A 391 -33.31 -27.02 -9.68
CA GLY A 391 -32.84 -25.66 -9.95
C GLY A 391 -31.60 -25.24 -9.14
N GLY A 392 -30.80 -26.22 -8.69
CA GLY A 392 -29.65 -26.05 -7.81
C GLY A 392 -28.30 -25.98 -8.53
N VAL A 393 -28.29 -25.92 -9.86
CA VAL A 393 -27.07 -25.76 -10.67
C VAL A 393 -27.23 -24.53 -11.57
N SER A 394 -26.21 -23.66 -11.58
CA SER A 394 -26.15 -22.51 -12.48
C SER A 394 -24.84 -22.52 -13.26
N LEU A 395 -24.92 -22.12 -14.53
CA LEU A 395 -23.80 -21.87 -15.43
C LEU A 395 -23.75 -20.36 -15.66
N ASN A 396 -22.61 -19.73 -15.38
CA ASN A 396 -22.42 -18.28 -15.47
C ASN A 396 -23.54 -17.46 -14.79
N LYS A 397 -23.97 -17.93 -13.61
CA LYS A 397 -25.05 -17.37 -12.78
C LYS A 397 -26.46 -17.48 -13.37
N GLU A 398 -26.61 -18.13 -14.51
CA GLU A 398 -27.91 -18.50 -15.09
C GLU A 398 -28.25 -19.94 -14.73
N LYS A 399 -29.49 -20.21 -14.29
CA LYS A 399 -29.90 -21.57 -13.95
C LYS A 399 -29.84 -22.47 -15.17
N LEU A 400 -29.18 -23.63 -15.01
CA LEU A 400 -29.16 -24.67 -16.03
C LEU A 400 -30.59 -25.20 -16.22
N GLN A 401 -31.15 -25.13 -17.43
CA GLN A 401 -32.55 -25.49 -17.69
C GLN A 401 -32.71 -27.01 -17.85
N ALA A 402 -31.76 -27.64 -18.53
CA ALA A 402 -31.73 -29.08 -18.73
C ALA A 402 -30.33 -29.63 -18.40
N PHE A 403 -30.26 -30.84 -17.86
CA PHE A 403 -28.98 -31.44 -17.47
C PHE A 403 -28.14 -31.84 -18.68
N ASP A 404 -28.79 -32.03 -19.83
CA ASP A 404 -28.21 -32.43 -21.11
C ASP A 404 -28.16 -31.29 -22.13
N GLN A 405 -28.46 -30.05 -21.72
CA GLN A 405 -28.26 -28.90 -22.60
C GLN A 405 -26.78 -28.83 -23.01
N ALA A 406 -26.52 -28.56 -24.28
CA ALA A 406 -25.17 -28.45 -24.79
C ALA A 406 -24.51 -27.18 -24.23
N ILE A 407 -23.24 -27.27 -23.84
CA ILE A 407 -22.41 -26.09 -23.55
C ILE A 407 -21.89 -25.55 -24.88
N THR A 408 -22.04 -24.26 -25.14
CA THR A 408 -21.71 -23.64 -26.42
C THR A 408 -20.59 -22.61 -26.28
N GLU A 409 -20.05 -22.14 -27.40
CA GLU A 409 -19.08 -21.03 -27.41
C GLU A 409 -19.64 -19.78 -26.73
N THR A 410 -20.96 -19.54 -26.80
CA THR A 410 -21.60 -18.38 -26.16
C THR A 410 -21.66 -18.46 -24.62
N ASP A 411 -21.32 -19.63 -24.06
CA ASP A 411 -21.20 -19.86 -22.63
C ASP A 411 -19.78 -19.58 -22.12
N LEU A 412 -18.82 -19.28 -23.00
CA LEU A 412 -17.47 -18.90 -22.58
C LEU A 412 -17.43 -17.42 -22.19
N ILE A 413 -16.92 -17.17 -20.99
CA ILE A 413 -16.51 -15.83 -20.54
C ILE A 413 -15.07 -15.62 -21.01
N ASP A 414 -14.80 -14.52 -21.72
CA ASP A 414 -13.51 -14.22 -22.36
C ASP A 414 -12.97 -15.39 -23.22
N ASP A 415 -13.85 -16.10 -23.92
CA ASP A 415 -13.54 -17.27 -24.76
C ASP A 415 -12.77 -18.41 -24.04
N LYS A 416 -12.78 -18.41 -22.70
CA LYS A 416 -11.90 -19.25 -21.87
C LYS A 416 -12.55 -19.81 -20.62
N TYR A 417 -13.48 -19.11 -19.98
CA TYR A 417 -13.93 -19.44 -18.62
C TYR A 417 -15.40 -19.86 -18.57
N ILE A 418 -15.73 -20.84 -17.73
CA ILE A 418 -17.11 -21.19 -17.38
C ILE A 418 -17.21 -21.28 -15.86
N LEU A 419 -18.12 -20.48 -15.28
CA LEU A 419 -18.39 -20.50 -13.85
C LEU A 419 -19.56 -21.44 -13.54
N ILE A 420 -19.32 -22.46 -12.74
CA ILE A 420 -20.35 -23.38 -12.25
C ILE A 420 -20.67 -23.06 -10.80
N GLN A 421 -21.97 -22.90 -10.50
CA GLN A 421 -22.47 -22.73 -9.14
C GLN A 421 -23.35 -23.92 -8.76
N LYS A 422 -22.99 -24.59 -7.67
CA LYS A 422 -23.70 -25.72 -7.06
C LYS A 422 -24.33 -25.29 -5.73
N GLY A 423 -25.65 -25.19 -5.72
CA GLY A 423 -26.40 -24.65 -4.59
C GLY A 423 -26.17 -23.14 -4.44
N LYS A 424 -26.03 -22.66 -3.20
CA LYS A 424 -25.89 -21.21 -2.93
C LYS A 424 -24.43 -20.72 -2.88
N LYS A 425 -23.50 -21.53 -2.38
CA LYS A 425 -22.14 -21.07 -2.02
C LYS A 425 -20.99 -21.85 -2.67
N ASN A 426 -21.26 -22.99 -3.32
CA ASN A 426 -20.18 -23.77 -3.93
C ASN A 426 -20.00 -23.32 -5.37
N TYR A 427 -18.87 -22.70 -5.66
CA TYR A 427 -18.47 -22.29 -6.99
C TYR A 427 -17.34 -23.19 -7.48
N HIS A 428 -17.25 -23.37 -8.79
CA HIS A 428 -16.18 -24.08 -9.47
C HIS A 428 -15.89 -23.35 -10.78
N LEU A 429 -14.62 -23.10 -11.09
CA LEU A 429 -14.22 -22.45 -12.32
C LEU A 429 -13.62 -23.47 -13.29
N ILE A 430 -14.16 -23.50 -14.50
CA ILE A 430 -13.63 -24.33 -15.59
C ILE A 430 -12.86 -23.42 -16.54
N ILE A 431 -11.63 -23.81 -16.85
CA ILE A 431 -10.71 -23.13 -17.75
C ILE A 431 -10.60 -23.99 -19.00
N VAL A 432 -11.16 -23.48 -20.09
CA VAL A 432 -11.18 -24.11 -21.41
C VAL A 432 -9.91 -23.71 -22.16
N ALA A 433 -9.15 -24.71 -22.60
CA ALA A 433 -7.88 -24.56 -23.30
C ALA A 433 -7.94 -25.11 -24.72
#